data_AF-A0AAC8YGW6-F1
#
_entry.id   AF-A0AAC8YGW6-F1
#
_cell.length_a   1.000
_cell.length_b   1.000
_cell.length_c   1.000
_cell.angle_alpha   90.00
_cell.angle_beta   90.00
_cell.angle_gamma   90.00
#
_symmetry.space_group_name_H-M   'P 1'
#
loop_
_entity.id
_entity.type
_entity.pdbx_description
1 polymer ?
#
loop_
_entity_poly.entity_id
_entity_poly.type
_entity_poly.pdbx_seq_one_letter_code
_entity_poly.pdbx_strand_id
1 'polypeptide(L)' 'MITARFTARCWGCHSLILDGDAIEREAETGQWVHLDCLPLSQHPDADDPNREVCPVCHTVRTVTGACMCDEEA' A
#
# COMPACT_ATOMS: atom_id res chain seq x y z
N MET A 1 22.96 4.49 -3.08
CA MET A 1 22.01 5.55 -3.50
C MET A 1 21.98 5.60 -5.02
N ILE A 2 20.81 5.32 -5.61
CA ILE A 2 20.58 5.39 -7.05
C ILE A 2 19.68 6.60 -7.30
N THR A 3 19.92 7.32 -8.39
CA THR A 3 19.06 8.44 -8.83
C THR A 3 18.18 7.96 -9.97
N ALA A 4 16.87 8.20 -9.87
CA ALA A 4 15.91 7.86 -10.90
C ALA A 4 16.19 8.63 -12.19
N ARG A 5 16.10 7.93 -13.32
CA ARG A 5 16.16 8.49 -14.69
C ARG A 5 14.95 8.09 -15.52
N PHE A 6 13.87 7.74 -14.81
CA PHE A 6 12.64 7.21 -15.35
C PHE A 6 11.49 7.68 -14.46
N THR A 7 10.28 7.64 -15.00
CA THR A 7 9.07 7.86 -14.23
C THR A 7 8.42 6.51 -13.92
N ALA A 8 8.19 6.24 -12.64
CA ALA A 8 7.49 5.04 -12.18
C ALA A 8 6.64 5.36 -10.96
N ARG A 9 5.84 4.40 -10.48
CA ARG A 9 5.11 4.54 -9.22
C ARG A 9 5.93 3.90 -8.10
N CYS A 10 6.20 4.64 -7.04
CA CYS A 10 6.82 4.10 -5.84
C CYS A 10 5.87 3.10 -5.19
N TRP A 11 6.37 1.89 -4.89
CA TRP A 11 5.54 0.88 -4.24
C TRP A 11 5.25 1.17 -2.76
N GLY A 12 6.14 1.85 -2.04
CA GLY A 12 5.94 2.15 -0.62
C GLY A 12 4.90 3.24 -0.35
N CYS A 13 4.91 4.33 -1.14
CA CYS A 13 4.02 5.49 -0.90
C CYS A 13 3.00 5.76 -2.03
N HIS A 14 2.98 4.92 -3.07
CA HIS A 14 2.09 5.04 -4.24
C HIS A 14 2.19 6.35 -5.03
N SER A 15 3.14 7.22 -4.70
CA SER A 15 3.44 8.46 -5.41
C SER A 15 4.36 8.21 -6.61
N LEU A 16 4.43 9.16 -7.54
CA LEU A 16 5.33 9.06 -8.68
C LEU A 16 6.78 9.28 -8.24
N ILE A 17 7.66 8.41 -8.71
CA ILE A 17 9.10 8.60 -8.81
C ILE A 17 9.34 9.39 -10.09
N LEU A 18 10.06 10.51 -9.99
CA LEU A 18 10.44 11.38 -11.08
C LEU A 18 11.95 11.31 -11.36
N ASP A 19 12.38 11.90 -12.48
CA ASP A 19 13.81 12.08 -12.77
C ASP A 19 14.48 12.90 -11.66
N GLY A 20 15.62 12.43 -11.17
CA GLY A 20 16.35 13.08 -10.08
C GLY A 20 15.99 12.58 -8.68
N ASP A 21 14.90 11.82 -8.51
CA ASP A 21 14.53 11.28 -7.19
C ASP A 21 15.55 10.26 -6.69
N ALA A 22 15.79 10.28 -5.38
CA ALA A 22 16.59 9.28 -4.70
C ALA A 22 15.78 7.98 -4.56
N ILE A 23 16.24 6.91 -5.19
CA ILE A 23 15.56 5.62 -5.20
C ILE A 23 16.48 4.48 -4.76
N GLU A 24 15.84 3.39 -4.35
CA GLU A 24 16.48 2.12 -4.07
C GLU A 24 15.59 0.97 -4.54
N ARG A 25 16.19 -0.22 -4.72
CA ARG A 25 15.48 -1.42 -5.13
C ARG A 25 15.19 -2.26 -3.90
N GLU A 26 13.92 -2.52 -3.65
CA GLU A 26 13.49 -3.35 -2.54
C GLU A 26 13.96 -4.80 -2.77
N ALA A 27 14.54 -5.41 -1.73
CA ALA A 27 15.30 -6.65 -1.88
C ALA A 27 14.41 -7.89 -2.14
N GLU A 28 13.17 -7.89 -1.67
CA GLU A 28 12.27 -9.05 -1.69
C GLU A 28 11.43 -9.07 -2.97
N THR A 29 10.84 -7.94 -3.34
CA THR A 29 9.98 -7.77 -4.52
C THR A 29 10.76 -7.32 -5.75
N GLY A 30 11.97 -6.76 -5.57
CA GLY A 30 12.75 -6.19 -6.66
C GLY A 30 12.14 -4.92 -7.27
N GLN A 31 11.19 -4.28 -6.59
CA GLN A 31 10.51 -3.08 -7.04
C GLN A 31 11.29 -1.80 -6.69
N TRP A 32 11.04 -0.73 -7.44
CA TRP A 32 11.65 0.58 -7.19
C TRP A 32 10.83 1.38 -6.20
N VAL A 33 11.52 1.93 -5.20
CA VAL A 33 10.92 2.78 -4.16
C VAL A 33 11.81 3.99 -3.90
N HIS A 34 11.25 5.08 -3.38
CA HIS A 34 12.08 6.18 -2.88
C HIS A 34 13.00 5.67 -1.76
N LEU A 35 14.18 6.25 -1.63
CA LEU A 35 15.14 5.90 -0.59
C LEU A 35 14.53 5.98 0.82
N ASP A 36 13.64 6.95 1.05
CA ASP A 36 12.93 7.15 2.32
C ASP A 36 11.74 6.20 2.51
N CYS A 37 11.30 5.50 1.45
CA CYS A 37 10.21 4.52 1.52
C CYS A 37 10.69 3.12 1.98
N LEU A 38 11.99 2.90 2.15
CA LEU A 38 12.53 1.73 2.84
C LEU A 38 12.74 2.07 4.32
N PRO A 39 12.26 1.28 5.31
CA PRO A 39 11.61 -0.04 5.27
C PRO A 39 10.07 -0.01 5.25
N LEU A 40 9.44 1.16 5.00
CA LEU A 40 7.98 1.34 4.97
C LEU A 40 7.26 0.52 3.88
N SER A 41 7.97 -0.05 2.91
CA SER A 41 7.43 -1.02 1.94
C SER A 41 6.93 -2.33 2.57
N GLN A 42 7.21 -2.56 3.86
CA GLN A 42 6.53 -3.58 4.66
C GLN A 42 5.08 -3.13 4.94
N HIS A 43 4.25 -3.18 3.90
CA HIS A 43 2.80 -3.23 3.94
C HIS A 43 2.03 -2.21 4.82
N PRO A 44 1.29 -1.24 4.23
CA PRO A 44 0.14 -0.65 4.93
C PRO A 44 -1.10 -1.59 4.94
N ASP A 45 -1.08 -2.71 4.21
CA ASP A 45 -2.25 -3.59 4.00
C ASP A 45 -2.05 -5.06 4.43
N ALA A 46 -0.97 -5.41 5.16
CA ALA A 46 -0.73 -6.80 5.59
C ALA A 46 -0.52 -7.01 7.10
N ASP A 47 -0.88 -6.04 7.93
CA ASP A 47 -1.05 -6.28 9.37
C ASP A 47 -2.40 -5.76 9.85
N ASP A 48 -3.47 -6.23 9.21
CA ASP A 48 -4.74 -6.38 9.93
C ASP A 48 -5.47 -7.62 9.38
N PRO A 49 -5.16 -8.83 9.88
CA PRO A 49 -5.93 -10.04 9.56
C PRO A 49 -7.39 -9.97 10.06
N ASN A 50 -7.79 -8.86 10.70
CA ASN A 50 -9.11 -8.62 11.26
C ASN A 50 -9.88 -7.51 10.50
N ARG A 51 -9.38 -7.07 9.33
CA ARG A 51 -10.04 -6.07 8.50
C ARG A 51 -11.11 -6.74 7.65
N GLU A 52 -12.16 -7.20 8.30
CA GLU A 52 -13.32 -7.80 7.65
C GLU A 52 -14.00 -6.74 6.76
N VAL A 53 -13.71 -6.78 5.45
CA VAL A 53 -14.42 -5.94 4.48
C VAL A 53 -15.82 -6.54 4.28
N CYS A 54 -16.86 -5.71 4.38
CA CYS A 54 -18.22 -6.18 4.13
C CYS A 54 -18.37 -6.59 2.64
N PRO A 55 -18.84 -7.81 2.32
CA PRO A 55 -18.97 -8.27 0.93
C PRO A 55 -20.09 -7.56 0.15
N VAL A 56 -20.95 -6.77 0.83
CA VAL A 56 -22.10 -6.09 0.22
C VAL A 56 -21.74 -4.66 -0.18
N CYS A 57 -21.11 -3.89 0.71
CA CYS A 57 -20.83 -2.46 0.50
C CYS A 57 -19.34 -2.13 0.35
N HIS A 58 -18.46 -3.13 0.44
CA HIS A 58 -17.00 -3.01 0.38
C HIS A 58 -16.40 -1.97 1.34
N THR A 59 -17.14 -1.60 2.39
CA THR A 59 -16.65 -0.71 3.44
C THR A 59 -15.81 -1.51 4.42
N VAL A 60 -14.66 -0.94 4.79
CA VAL A 60 -13.79 -1.45 5.84
C VAL A 60 -14.54 -1.40 7.17
N ARG A 61 -14.81 -2.56 7.78
CA ARG A 61 -15.39 -2.61 9.13
C ARG A 61 -14.31 -2.24 10.14
N THR A 62 -14.33 -1.01 10.62
CA THR A 62 -13.51 -0.57 11.78
C THR A 62 -14.11 -1.04 13.11
N VAL A 63 -15.38 -1.48 13.10
CA VAL A 63 -16.12 -2.04 14.25
C VAL A 63 -17.10 -3.09 13.71
N THR A 64 -17.24 -4.24 14.38
CA THR A 64 -18.23 -5.26 14.05
C THR A 64 -19.63 -4.61 14.03
N GLY A 65 -20.33 -4.64 12.89
CA GLY A 65 -21.66 -4.03 12.72
C GLY A 65 -21.71 -2.63 12.08
N ALA A 66 -20.57 -2.01 11.75
CA ALA A 66 -20.54 -0.61 11.27
C ALA A 66 -21.23 -0.36 9.90
N CYS A 67 -21.44 -1.39 9.07
CA CYS A 67 -21.99 -1.20 7.72
C CYS A 67 -23.51 -1.30 7.63
N MET A 68 -24.23 -1.68 8.71
CA MET A 68 -25.71 -1.86 8.71
C MET A 68 -26.25 -2.65 7.50
N CYS A 69 -25.40 -3.48 6.86
CA CYS A 69 -25.84 -4.38 5.80
C CYS A 69 -26.50 -5.55 6.52
N ASP A 70 -27.83 -5.49 6.55
CA ASP A 70 -28.72 -6.51 7.10
C ASP A 70 -28.36 -7.89 6.52
N GLU A 71 -28.17 -8.88 7.39
CA GLU A 71 -27.92 -10.27 7.02
C GLU A 71 -29.22 -10.93 6.52
N GLU A 72 -29.80 -10.44 5.43
CA GLU A 72 -30.93 -11.09 4.77
C GLU A 72 -30.67 -11.26 3.27
N ALA A 73 -30.01 -12.37 2.91
CA ALA A 73 -30.13 -13.03 1.61
C ALA A 73 -29.76 -14.51 1.72
#